data_AF-A0AAN6SXI0-F1
#
_entry.id   AF-A0AAN6SXI0-F1
#
_cell.length_a   1.000
_cell.length_b   1.000
_cell.length_c   1.000
_cell.angle_alpha   90.00
_cell.angle_beta   90.00
_cell.angle_gamma   90.00
#
_symmetry.space_group_name_H-M   'P 1'
#
loop_
_entity.id
_entity.type
_entity.pdbx_description
1 polymer ?
#
loop_
_entity_poly.entity_id
_entity_poly.type
_entity_poly.pdbx_seq_one_letter_code
_entity_poly.pdbx_strand_id
1 'polypeptide(L)'
;MPSSNRSSSTSSSASDTSKKPKTWRILSTEYKELGNGKQFSRKIDLKTGLPKTEWQEVAKPPSSSSGSSQEEQHKLYLVLQKQAEGEPDHWSLFATRGGELTSARGKVWQVKGDALSMRHVPANNVAIFASGSFKAHYVLCSNLTADMENKVEAAAAREAPPKAANQAAVVENCQGWTIRVLRRLEKEGVVKKETVNQMSKLKQPIRK
;
A
#
# COMPACT_ATOMS: atom_id res chain seq x y z
N MET A 1 53.65 44.45 20.52
CA MET A 1 53.42 42.99 20.51
C MET A 1 52.55 42.63 21.71
N PRO A 2 51.22 42.71 21.54
CA PRO A 2 50.35 41.66 22.08
C PRO A 2 49.14 41.30 21.18
N SER A 3 48.87 40.00 21.14
CA SER A 3 47.58 39.27 21.24
C SER A 3 46.31 39.71 20.50
N SER A 4 45.97 38.88 19.50
CA SER A 4 44.68 38.25 19.18
C SER A 4 43.41 38.68 19.91
N ASN A 5 42.36 39.00 19.14
CA ASN A 5 41.08 38.26 19.24
C ASN A 5 40.23 38.45 17.98
N ARG A 6 39.91 37.31 17.33
CA ARG A 6 39.10 37.20 16.12
C ARG A 6 37.72 36.70 16.55
N SER A 7 36.73 37.59 16.59
CA SER A 7 35.35 37.25 16.91
C SER A 7 34.67 36.67 15.67
N SER A 8 34.59 35.34 15.59
CA SER A 8 33.73 34.63 14.66
C SER A 8 32.34 34.46 15.27
N SER A 9 31.38 35.26 14.81
CA SER A 9 29.95 35.08 15.05
C SER A 9 29.41 34.03 14.09
N THR A 10 29.39 32.78 14.53
CA THR A 10 28.62 31.68 13.93
C THR A 10 27.15 31.85 14.26
N SER A 11 26.37 32.39 13.32
CA SER A 11 24.91 32.32 13.33
C SER A 11 24.48 30.92 12.88
N SER A 12 24.08 30.10 13.86
CA SER A 12 23.51 28.77 13.66
C SER A 12 22.25 28.86 12.81
N SER A 13 22.33 28.35 11.57
CA SER A 13 21.16 28.08 10.74
C SER A 13 20.42 26.87 11.32
N ALA A 14 19.27 27.10 11.96
CA ALA A 14 18.34 26.05 12.31
C ALA A 14 17.75 25.46 11.01
N SER A 15 18.17 24.24 10.69
CA SER A 15 17.62 23.45 9.60
C SER A 15 16.24 22.90 10.01
N ASP A 16 15.20 23.66 9.68
CA ASP A 16 13.82 23.20 9.68
C ASP A 16 13.65 22.09 8.63
N THR A 17 13.81 20.84 9.08
CA THR A 17 13.50 19.66 8.26
C THR A 17 12.05 19.27 8.52
N SER A 18 11.12 19.99 7.87
CA SER A 18 9.70 19.60 7.86
C SER A 18 9.52 18.31 7.04
N LYS A 19 9.86 17.16 7.65
CA LYS A 19 9.51 15.85 7.11
C LYS A 19 7.99 15.76 7.07
N LYS A 20 7.44 15.66 5.86
CA LYS A 20 5.99 15.51 5.63
C LYS A 20 5.45 14.35 6.48
N PRO A 21 4.29 14.52 7.13
CA PRO A 21 3.73 13.48 7.96
C PRO A 21 3.39 12.25 7.14
N LYS A 22 3.88 11.09 7.59
CA LYS A 22 3.65 9.79 6.96
C LYS A 22 2.29 9.28 7.41
N THR A 23 1.46 8.82 6.48
CA THR A 23 0.16 8.21 6.81
C THR A 23 0.09 6.81 6.24
N TRP A 24 -0.46 5.87 7.01
CA TRP A 24 -0.72 4.51 6.56
C TRP A 24 -1.99 3.98 7.20
N ARG A 25 -2.53 2.88 6.66
CA ARG A 25 -3.79 2.31 7.13
C ARG A 25 -3.61 0.83 7.39
N ILE A 26 -4.18 0.35 8.49
CA ILE A 26 -4.34 -1.07 8.79
C ILE A 26 -5.81 -1.27 9.09
N LEU A 27 -6.52 -1.90 8.15
CA LEU A 27 -7.96 -2.14 8.26
C LEU A 27 -8.72 -0.83 8.55
N SER A 28 -9.55 -0.81 9.60
CA SER A 28 -10.35 0.35 10.00
C SER A 28 -9.58 1.39 10.82
N THR A 29 -8.24 1.32 10.84
CA THR A 29 -7.39 2.23 11.61
C THR A 29 -6.45 2.95 10.67
N GLU A 30 -6.52 4.28 10.67
CA GLU A 30 -5.56 5.14 10.00
C GLU A 30 -4.52 5.59 11.00
N TYR A 31 -3.27 5.62 10.57
CA TYR A 31 -2.11 6.01 11.35
C TYR A 31 -1.46 7.22 10.69
N LYS A 32 -0.90 8.10 11.52
CA LYS A 32 -0.11 9.25 11.09
C LYS A 32 1.12 9.37 11.98
N GLU A 33 2.28 9.47 11.37
CA GLU A 33 3.53 9.82 12.04
C GLU A 33 3.93 11.23 11.64
N LEU A 34 4.18 12.07 12.64
CA LEU A 34 4.71 13.41 12.45
C LEU A 34 6.24 13.36 12.35
N GLY A 35 6.86 14.38 11.76
CA GLY A 35 8.32 14.47 11.62
C GLY A 35 9.11 14.42 12.94
N ASN A 36 8.44 14.62 14.09
CA ASN A 36 9.00 14.49 15.44
C ASN A 36 8.90 13.06 16.02
N GLY A 37 8.45 12.08 15.22
CA GLY A 37 8.33 10.67 15.62
C GLY A 37 7.13 10.37 16.54
N LYS A 38 6.21 11.32 16.73
CA LYS A 38 4.91 11.06 17.38
C LYS A 38 3.98 10.34 16.42
N GLN A 39 3.36 9.27 16.89
CA GLN A 39 2.39 8.49 16.14
C GLN A 39 0.98 8.73 16.68
N PHE A 40 0.05 8.91 15.76
CA PHE A 40 -1.36 9.04 16.04
C PHE A 40 -2.10 7.95 15.31
N SER A 41 -3.19 7.47 15.90
CA SER A 41 -4.13 6.57 15.24
C SER A 41 -5.54 7.11 15.35
N ARG A 42 -6.37 6.82 14.35
CA ARG A 42 -7.81 7.07 14.41
C ARG A 42 -8.56 5.93 13.76
N LYS A 43 -9.77 5.65 14.23
CA LYS A 43 -10.70 4.78 13.52
C LYS A 43 -11.29 5.53 12.35
N ILE A 44 -11.43 4.83 11.24
CA ILE A 44 -12.11 5.33 10.05
C ILE A 44 -13.27 4.40 9.69
N ASP A 45 -14.28 4.96 9.05
CA ASP A 45 -15.27 4.18 8.34
C ASP A 45 -14.65 3.62 7.06
N LEU A 46 -14.74 2.31 6.88
CA LEU A 46 -14.13 1.63 5.75
C LEU A 46 -14.87 1.87 4.42
N LYS A 47 -16.16 2.26 4.46
CA LYS A 47 -16.96 2.53 3.25
C LYS A 47 -16.77 3.95 2.77
N THR A 48 -16.76 4.92 3.68
CA THR A 48 -16.67 6.34 3.32
C THR A 48 -15.25 6.89 3.41
N GLY A 49 -14.33 6.18 4.06
CA GLY A 49 -12.98 6.65 4.35
C GLY A 49 -12.93 7.81 5.35
N LEU A 50 -14.08 8.17 5.93
CA LEU A 50 -14.21 9.27 6.88
C LEU A 50 -13.77 8.82 8.28
N PRO A 51 -13.16 9.71 9.07
CA PRO A 51 -12.83 9.42 10.46
C PRO A 51 -14.08 9.09 11.28
N LYS A 52 -14.04 7.97 12.00
CA LYS A 52 -15.00 7.60 13.06
C LYS A 52 -14.59 8.13 14.42
N THR A 53 -13.29 8.35 14.61
CA THR A 53 -12.74 8.96 15.82
C THR A 53 -11.76 10.05 15.44
N GLU A 54 -11.52 10.95 16.39
CA GLU A 54 -10.40 11.86 16.32
C GLU A 54 -9.06 11.12 16.43
N TRP A 55 -7.98 11.81 16.05
CA TRP A 55 -6.62 11.33 16.21
C TRP A 55 -6.27 11.19 17.68
N GLN A 56 -5.84 9.98 18.08
CA GLN A 56 -5.35 9.68 19.42
C GLN A 56 -3.86 9.36 19.34
N GLU A 57 -3.06 10.00 20.21
CA GLU A 57 -1.63 9.71 20.33
C GLU A 57 -1.45 8.26 20.78
N VAL A 58 -0.68 7.49 20.01
CA VAL A 58 -0.36 6.11 20.35
C VAL A 58 0.80 6.17 21.35
N ALA A 59 0.56 5.74 22.59
CA ALA A 59 1.65 5.53 23.53
C ALA A 59 2.63 4.53 22.91
N LYS A 60 3.85 4.98 22.60
CA LYS A 60 4.93 4.06 22.18
C LYS A 60 5.06 3.00 23.28
N PRO A 61 4.97 1.70 22.99
CA PRO A 61 5.47 0.71 23.94
C PRO A 61 6.94 1.04 24.21
N PRO A 62 7.42 0.86 25.47
CA PRO A 62 8.81 1.17 25.80
C PRO A 62 9.71 0.45 24.81
N SER A 63 10.58 1.24 24.20
CA SER A 63 11.61 0.82 23.26
C SER A 63 12.39 -0.37 23.82
N SER A 64 12.11 -1.57 23.32
CA SER A 64 13.08 -2.64 23.34
C SER A 64 14.16 -2.31 22.33
N SER A 65 15.18 -1.61 22.80
CA SER A 65 16.54 -1.63 22.28
C SER A 65 17.08 -3.06 22.35
N SER A 66 16.60 -3.88 21.43
CA SER A 66 17.24 -5.12 21.02
C SER A 66 17.60 -4.91 19.56
N GLY A 67 18.88 -5.02 19.23
CA GLY A 67 19.35 -5.09 17.86
C GLY A 67 18.84 -6.36 17.18
N SER A 68 17.53 -6.49 16.99
CA SER A 68 17.01 -7.34 15.93
C SER A 68 17.30 -6.57 14.66
N SER A 69 18.25 -7.06 13.86
CA SER A 69 18.18 -6.90 12.41
C SER A 69 16.70 -6.93 12.06
N GLN A 70 16.13 -5.82 11.60
CA GLN A 70 14.82 -5.88 10.97
C GLN A 70 15.07 -6.77 9.75
N GLU A 71 14.93 -8.08 9.90
CA GLU A 71 14.86 -9.00 8.78
C GLU A 71 13.88 -8.33 7.83
N GLU A 72 14.37 -8.03 6.63
CA GLU A 72 13.65 -7.30 5.60
C GLU A 72 12.40 -8.10 5.23
N GLN A 73 11.34 -7.96 6.03
CA GLN A 73 10.17 -8.81 5.94
C GLN A 73 9.58 -8.64 4.56
N HIS A 74 9.56 -9.73 3.81
CA HIS A 74 8.93 -9.78 2.51
C HIS A 74 7.42 -9.79 2.71
N LYS A 75 6.73 -8.81 2.12
CA LYS A 75 5.29 -8.62 2.35
C LYS A 75 4.55 -8.54 1.03
N LEU A 76 3.31 -9.04 1.04
CA LEU A 76 2.34 -8.89 -0.04
C LEU A 76 1.29 -7.87 0.36
N TYR A 77 0.98 -6.96 -0.56
CA TYR A 77 0.02 -5.89 -0.38
C TYR A 77 -1.03 -5.90 -1.50
N LEU A 78 -2.24 -5.48 -1.16
CA LEU A 78 -3.18 -4.90 -2.11
C LEU A 78 -2.92 -3.40 -2.16
N VAL A 79 -2.69 -2.84 -3.34
CA VAL A 79 -2.44 -1.41 -3.53
C VAL A 79 -3.57 -0.80 -4.35
N LEU A 80 -4.11 0.31 -3.84
CA LEU A 80 -5.14 1.12 -4.47
C LEU A 80 -4.50 2.38 -5.04
N GLN A 81 -4.74 2.64 -6.31
CA GLN A 81 -4.31 3.85 -6.99
C GLN A 81 -5.50 4.61 -7.58
N LYS A 82 -5.52 5.93 -7.46
CA LYS A 82 -6.52 6.78 -8.09
C LYS A 82 -6.46 6.63 -9.61
N GLN A 83 -7.63 6.54 -10.24
CA GLN A 83 -7.79 6.67 -11.68
C GLN A 83 -8.35 8.07 -12.02
N ALA A 84 -8.81 8.26 -13.25
CA ALA A 84 -9.48 9.50 -13.65
C ALA A 84 -10.68 9.80 -12.73
N GLU A 85 -11.08 11.08 -12.68
CA GLU A 85 -12.21 11.49 -11.85
C GLU A 85 -13.48 10.71 -12.23
N GLY A 86 -14.15 10.16 -11.22
CA GLY A 86 -15.32 9.31 -11.43
C GLY A 86 -15.02 7.84 -11.77
N GLU A 87 -13.78 7.44 -12.02
CA GLU A 87 -13.42 6.04 -12.21
C GLU A 87 -13.20 5.32 -10.86
N PRO A 88 -13.47 4.00 -10.77
CA PRO A 88 -13.07 3.22 -9.61
C PRO A 88 -11.53 3.24 -9.45
N ASP A 89 -11.04 3.00 -8.23
CA ASP A 89 -9.61 2.91 -7.98
C ASP A 89 -9.01 1.70 -8.72
N HIS A 90 -7.81 1.85 -9.22
CA HIS A 90 -7.04 0.74 -9.78
C HIS A 90 -6.49 -0.13 -8.65
N TRP A 91 -6.70 -1.44 -8.77
CA TRP A 91 -6.20 -2.43 -7.80
C TRP A 91 -5.06 -3.22 -8.40
N SER A 92 -4.02 -3.41 -7.60
CA SER A 92 -2.86 -4.24 -7.95
C SER A 92 -2.34 -4.99 -6.73
N LEU A 93 -1.70 -6.13 -6.97
CA LEU A 93 -0.94 -6.83 -5.94
C LEU A 93 0.51 -6.36 -6.01
N PHE A 94 1.13 -6.15 -4.86
CA PHE A 94 2.51 -5.70 -4.76
C PHE A 94 3.29 -6.51 -3.72
N ALA A 95 4.45 -7.04 -4.11
CA ALA A 95 5.39 -7.68 -3.20
C ALA A 95 6.67 -6.86 -3.09
N THR A 96 7.16 -6.67 -1.87
CA THR A 96 8.45 -6.00 -1.63
C THR A 96 9.13 -6.52 -0.37
N ARG A 97 10.47 -6.55 -0.38
CA ARG A 97 11.32 -6.94 0.75
C ARG A 97 11.73 -5.70 1.52
N GLY A 98 11.35 -5.65 2.81
CA GLY A 98 11.87 -4.67 3.77
C GLY A 98 11.79 -3.21 3.33
N GLY A 99 12.43 -2.34 4.11
CA GLY A 99 12.60 -0.93 3.76
C GLY A 99 11.40 -0.02 4.08
N GLU A 100 11.66 1.28 3.98
CA GLU A 100 10.65 2.30 4.13
C GLU A 100 9.69 2.27 2.93
N LEU A 101 8.38 2.20 3.18
CA LEU A 101 7.37 2.07 2.12
C LEU A 101 7.55 3.07 0.97
N THR A 102 7.91 4.33 1.25
CA THR A 102 8.06 5.36 0.21
C THR A 102 9.30 5.19 -0.67
N SER A 103 10.27 4.37 -0.28
CA SER A 103 11.45 4.02 -1.10
C SER A 103 11.45 2.56 -1.54
N ALA A 104 10.61 1.71 -0.94
CA ALA A 104 10.51 0.30 -1.23
C ALA A 104 10.15 0.04 -2.70
N ARG A 105 10.99 -0.74 -3.37
CA ARG A 105 10.78 -1.19 -4.75
C ARG A 105 10.38 -2.66 -4.74
N GLY A 106 9.54 -3.05 -5.68
CA GLY A 106 9.01 -4.38 -5.67
C GLY A 106 8.37 -4.80 -6.97
N LYS A 107 7.66 -5.92 -6.89
CA LYS A 107 6.99 -6.58 -8.01
C LYS A 107 5.50 -6.32 -7.93
N VAL A 108 4.91 -5.95 -9.06
CA VAL A 108 3.49 -5.61 -9.21
C VAL A 108 2.83 -6.61 -10.15
N TRP A 109 1.72 -7.19 -9.71
CA TRP A 109 0.79 -7.93 -10.57
C TRP A 109 -0.50 -7.15 -10.73
N GLN A 110 -0.86 -6.88 -11.98
CA GLN A 110 -2.02 -6.06 -12.31
C GLN A 110 -2.51 -6.36 -13.72
N VAL A 111 -3.75 -5.96 -13.97
CA VAL A 111 -4.32 -5.82 -15.31
C VAL A 111 -4.64 -4.36 -15.58
N LYS A 112 -4.43 -3.89 -16.82
CA LYS A 112 -4.77 -2.52 -17.23
C LYS A 112 -5.52 -2.54 -18.56
N GLY A 113 -6.22 -1.45 -18.83
CA GLY A 113 -7.11 -1.28 -19.98
C GLY A 113 -8.46 -0.78 -19.49
N ASP A 114 -9.39 -0.58 -20.42
CA ASP A 114 -10.81 -0.43 -20.09
C ASP A 114 -11.43 -1.80 -19.81
N ALA A 115 -12.68 -1.81 -19.31
CA ALA A 115 -13.37 -3.05 -18.98
C ALA A 115 -13.77 -3.89 -20.22
N LEU A 116 -13.67 -3.35 -21.43
CA LEU A 116 -13.90 -4.09 -22.68
C LEU A 116 -12.69 -4.95 -23.02
N SER A 117 -11.48 -4.45 -22.75
CA SER A 117 -10.24 -5.10 -23.13
C SER A 117 -9.09 -4.82 -22.15
N MET A 118 -9.14 -5.44 -20.97
CA MET A 118 -7.99 -5.45 -20.06
C MET A 118 -6.94 -6.48 -20.47
N ARG A 119 -5.68 -6.23 -20.11
CA ARG A 119 -4.54 -7.14 -20.31
C ARG A 119 -3.64 -7.16 -19.09
N HIS A 120 -2.90 -8.26 -18.90
CA HIS A 120 -1.85 -8.31 -17.89
C HIS A 120 -0.77 -7.25 -18.19
N VAL A 121 -0.42 -6.47 -17.17
CA VAL A 121 0.68 -5.48 -17.24
C VAL A 121 1.52 -5.58 -15.97
N PRO A 122 2.18 -6.73 -15.72
CA PRO A 122 3.06 -6.86 -14.57
C PRO A 122 4.22 -5.87 -14.66
N ALA A 123 4.77 -5.49 -13.53
CA ALA A 123 5.93 -4.61 -13.49
C ALA A 123 6.89 -5.04 -12.38
N ASN A 124 8.18 -4.94 -12.63
CA ASN A 124 9.22 -5.28 -11.66
C ASN A 124 9.98 -4.02 -11.26
N ASN A 125 10.57 -4.06 -10.07
CA ASN A 125 11.39 -2.99 -9.53
C ASN A 125 10.66 -1.62 -9.54
N VAL A 126 9.42 -1.55 -9.05
CA VAL A 126 8.59 -0.33 -9.02
C VAL A 126 8.41 0.17 -7.58
N ALA A 127 8.57 1.48 -7.37
CA ALA A 127 8.26 2.15 -6.10
C ALA A 127 6.78 2.58 -6.06
N ILE A 128 5.85 1.62 -5.99
CA ILE A 128 4.42 1.90 -6.19
C ILE A 128 3.83 2.85 -5.13
N PHE A 129 4.34 2.79 -3.90
CA PHE A 129 3.91 3.66 -2.81
C PHE A 129 4.35 5.12 -2.97
N ALA A 130 5.39 5.38 -3.77
CA ALA A 130 5.85 6.73 -4.11
C ALA A 130 5.08 7.35 -5.29
N SER A 131 4.16 6.59 -5.91
CA SER A 131 3.40 7.06 -7.07
C SER A 131 2.47 8.21 -6.70
N GLY A 132 2.36 9.22 -7.55
CA GLY A 132 1.40 10.33 -7.36
C GLY A 132 -0.07 9.88 -7.37
N SER A 133 -0.36 8.70 -7.93
CA SER A 133 -1.70 8.11 -7.88
C SER A 133 -1.93 7.19 -6.67
N PHE A 134 -0.92 6.95 -5.82
CA PHE A 134 -1.09 6.11 -4.64
C PHE A 134 -2.21 6.66 -3.74
N LYS A 135 -3.13 5.76 -3.32
CA LYS A 135 -4.26 6.12 -2.45
C LYS A 135 -4.18 5.41 -1.11
N ALA A 136 -4.04 4.09 -1.13
CA ALA A 136 -4.01 3.26 0.06
C ALA A 136 -3.36 1.91 -0.23
N HIS A 137 -2.99 1.19 0.82
CA HIS A 137 -2.60 -0.21 0.72
C HIS A 137 -3.18 -1.02 1.88
N TYR A 138 -3.25 -2.33 1.69
CA TYR A 138 -3.62 -3.30 2.71
C TYR A 138 -2.60 -4.43 2.72
N VAL A 139 -2.12 -4.83 3.90
CA VAL A 139 -1.23 -5.98 4.05
C VAL A 139 -2.05 -7.26 3.86
N LEU A 140 -1.71 -8.05 2.86
CA LEU A 140 -2.35 -9.34 2.57
C LEU A 140 -1.61 -10.51 3.22
N CYS A 141 -0.27 -10.46 3.20
CA CYS A 141 0.61 -11.42 3.85
C CYS A 141 1.85 -10.70 4.40
N SER A 142 2.13 -10.88 5.70
CA SER A 142 3.25 -10.22 6.38
C SER A 142 4.57 -10.98 6.28
N ASN A 143 4.54 -12.25 5.89
CA ASN A 143 5.70 -13.13 5.78
C ASN A 143 5.63 -13.93 4.46
N LEU A 144 5.89 -13.24 3.37
CA LEU A 144 5.82 -13.80 2.02
C LEU A 144 7.10 -14.59 1.70
N THR A 145 7.01 -15.91 1.73
CA THR A 145 8.12 -16.77 1.30
C THR A 145 8.26 -16.79 -0.23
N ALA A 146 9.39 -17.26 -0.74
CA ALA A 146 9.59 -17.40 -2.19
C ALA A 146 8.55 -18.36 -2.84
N ASP A 147 8.20 -19.46 -2.16
CA ASP A 147 7.15 -20.37 -2.62
C ASP A 147 5.77 -19.68 -2.69
N MET A 148 5.44 -18.89 -1.67
CA MET A 148 4.21 -18.10 -1.68
C MET A 148 4.20 -17.04 -2.79
N GLU A 149 5.33 -16.37 -3.05
CA GLU A 149 5.43 -15.42 -4.15
C GLU A 149 5.25 -16.10 -5.53
N ASN A 150 5.81 -17.30 -5.72
CA ASN A 150 5.58 -18.09 -6.92
C ASN A 150 4.09 -18.46 -7.08
N LYS A 151 3.38 -18.75 -5.99
CA LYS A 151 1.92 -18.94 -6.00
C LYS A 151 1.17 -17.66 -6.37
N VAL A 152 1.64 -16.48 -5.93
CA VAL A 152 1.09 -15.17 -6.37
C VAL A 152 1.24 -15.00 -7.87
N GLU A 153 2.43 -15.25 -8.42
CA GLU A 153 2.68 -15.20 -9.86
C GLU A 153 1.75 -16.15 -10.62
N ALA A 154 1.71 -17.42 -10.22
CA ALA A 154 0.91 -18.44 -10.88
C ALA A 154 -0.60 -18.13 -10.81
N ALA A 155 -1.09 -17.64 -9.68
CA ALA A 155 -2.49 -17.26 -9.52
C ALA A 155 -2.84 -16.03 -10.39
N ALA A 156 -1.97 -15.02 -10.42
CA ALA A 156 -2.15 -13.83 -11.25
C ALA A 156 -2.16 -14.17 -12.75
N ALA A 157 -1.24 -15.00 -13.21
CA ALA A 157 -1.16 -15.44 -14.61
C ALA A 157 -2.35 -16.33 -15.03
N ARG A 158 -2.90 -17.12 -14.11
CA ARG A 158 -4.02 -18.03 -14.39
C ARG A 158 -5.36 -17.31 -14.53
N GLU A 159 -5.57 -16.21 -13.83
CA GLU A 159 -6.82 -15.46 -13.91
C GLU A 159 -6.85 -14.60 -15.18
N ALA A 160 -7.73 -14.95 -16.11
CA ALA A 160 -7.90 -14.19 -17.35
C ALA A 160 -8.27 -12.72 -17.04
N PRO A 161 -7.68 -11.73 -17.72
CA PRO A 161 -8.07 -10.33 -17.57
C PRO A 161 -9.55 -10.11 -17.96
N PRO A 162 -10.23 -9.15 -17.32
CA PRO A 162 -11.59 -8.75 -17.68
C PRO A 162 -11.71 -8.40 -19.16
N LYS A 163 -12.76 -8.94 -19.79
CA LYS A 163 -13.08 -8.66 -21.19
C LYS A 163 -14.60 -8.68 -21.37
N ALA A 164 -15.11 -7.75 -22.16
CA ALA A 164 -16.53 -7.68 -22.52
C ALA A 164 -16.69 -7.37 -24.00
N ALA A 165 -17.74 -7.91 -24.63
CA ALA A 165 -18.00 -7.67 -26.05
C ALA A 165 -18.45 -6.23 -26.34
N ASN A 166 -19.08 -5.58 -25.37
CA ASN A 166 -19.57 -4.20 -25.44
C ASN A 166 -19.80 -3.67 -24.01
N GLN A 167 -20.09 -2.38 -23.90
CA GLN A 167 -20.28 -1.68 -22.61
C GLN A 167 -21.41 -2.30 -21.76
N ALA A 168 -22.52 -2.70 -22.40
CA ALA A 168 -23.66 -3.30 -21.70
C ALA A 168 -23.32 -4.67 -21.06
N ALA A 169 -22.35 -5.39 -21.64
CA ALA A 169 -21.87 -6.69 -21.17
C ALA A 169 -20.77 -6.60 -20.09
N VAL A 170 -20.38 -5.40 -19.67
CA VAL A 170 -19.35 -5.22 -18.62
C VAL A 170 -19.90 -5.68 -17.27
N VAL A 171 -19.27 -6.73 -16.71
CA VAL A 171 -19.61 -7.31 -15.40
C VAL A 171 -18.45 -7.33 -14.41
N GLU A 172 -17.23 -7.01 -14.85
CA GLU A 172 -16.05 -6.87 -14.00
C GLU A 172 -15.01 -5.89 -14.57
N ASN A 173 -14.05 -5.51 -13.73
CA ASN A 173 -12.89 -4.67 -14.02
C ASN A 173 -11.67 -5.19 -13.23
N CYS A 174 -10.59 -4.41 -13.14
CA CYS A 174 -9.34 -4.82 -12.46
C CYS A 174 -9.52 -5.21 -10.99
N GLN A 175 -10.51 -4.62 -10.29
CA GLN A 175 -10.83 -4.99 -8.92
C GLN A 175 -11.44 -6.41 -8.87
N GLY A 176 -12.34 -6.72 -9.80
CA GLY A 176 -12.93 -8.06 -9.95
C GLY A 176 -11.87 -9.13 -10.19
N TRP A 177 -10.94 -8.86 -11.13
CA TRP A 177 -9.79 -9.72 -11.37
C TRP A 177 -8.95 -9.92 -10.11
N THR A 178 -8.64 -8.85 -9.38
CA THR A 178 -7.85 -8.93 -8.15
C THR A 178 -8.53 -9.80 -7.10
N ILE A 179 -9.86 -9.69 -6.92
CA ILE A 179 -10.61 -10.56 -6.00
C ILE A 179 -10.55 -12.02 -6.44
N ARG A 180 -10.63 -12.32 -7.74
CA ARG A 180 -10.46 -13.70 -8.23
C ARG A 180 -9.07 -14.25 -7.89
N VAL A 181 -8.01 -13.46 -8.08
CA VAL A 181 -6.65 -13.83 -7.67
C VAL A 181 -6.57 -14.08 -6.16
N LEU A 182 -7.12 -13.17 -5.33
CA LEU A 182 -7.13 -13.33 -3.88
C LEU A 182 -7.83 -14.62 -3.42
N ARG A 183 -8.95 -14.99 -4.06
CA ARG A 183 -9.66 -16.25 -3.77
C ARG A 183 -8.85 -17.49 -4.15
N ARG A 184 -7.98 -17.41 -5.18
CA ARG A 184 -7.02 -18.50 -5.44
C ARG A 184 -5.95 -18.55 -4.36
N LEU A 185 -5.40 -17.40 -3.99
CA LEU A 185 -4.37 -17.30 -2.95
C LEU A 185 -4.86 -17.73 -1.57
N GLU A 186 -6.16 -17.59 -1.29
CA GLU A 186 -6.80 -18.19 -0.13
C GLU A 186 -6.69 -19.72 -0.14
N LYS A 187 -7.07 -20.36 -1.26
CA LYS A 187 -7.02 -21.81 -1.40
C LYS A 187 -5.59 -22.36 -1.31
N GLU A 188 -4.62 -21.57 -1.73
CA GLU A 188 -3.19 -21.89 -1.66
C GLU A 188 -2.54 -21.57 -0.30
N GLY A 189 -3.31 -21.05 0.68
CA GLY A 189 -2.83 -20.72 2.02
C GLY A 189 -1.95 -19.48 2.12
N VAL A 190 -1.89 -18.66 1.07
CA VAL A 190 -1.08 -17.42 1.03
C VAL A 190 -1.80 -16.25 1.70
N VAL A 191 -3.12 -16.17 1.56
CA VAL A 191 -3.96 -15.10 2.10
C VAL A 191 -5.07 -15.71 2.96
N LYS A 192 -5.42 -15.07 4.08
CA LYS A 192 -6.53 -15.54 4.94
C LYS A 192 -7.89 -15.27 4.30
N LYS A 193 -8.83 -16.19 4.50
CA LYS A 193 -10.22 -16.07 4.03
C LYS A 193 -10.89 -14.78 4.50
N GLU A 194 -10.65 -14.40 5.75
CA GLU A 194 -11.19 -13.17 6.34
C GLU A 194 -10.70 -11.93 5.58
N THR A 195 -9.42 -11.91 5.20
CA THR A 195 -8.83 -10.84 4.39
C THR A 195 -9.51 -10.77 3.03
N VAL A 196 -9.71 -11.90 2.33
CA VAL A 196 -10.39 -11.92 1.03
C VAL A 196 -11.83 -11.42 1.13
N ASN A 197 -12.55 -11.84 2.16
CA ASN A 197 -13.92 -11.39 2.42
C ASN A 197 -13.98 -9.89 2.71
N GLN A 198 -13.00 -9.35 3.44
CA GLN A 198 -12.90 -7.92 3.71
C GLN A 198 -12.58 -7.13 2.43
N MET A 199 -11.58 -7.54 1.66
CA MET A 199 -11.25 -6.86 0.40
C MET A 199 -12.43 -6.92 -0.58
N SER A 200 -13.16 -8.02 -0.64
CA SER A 200 -14.36 -8.14 -1.48
C SER A 200 -15.44 -7.09 -1.16
N LYS A 201 -15.53 -6.63 0.09
CA LYS A 201 -16.46 -5.57 0.51
C LYS A 201 -16.00 -4.15 0.14
N LEU A 202 -14.71 -3.97 -0.16
CA LEU A 202 -14.15 -2.68 -0.59
C LEU A 202 -14.26 -2.46 -2.10
N LYS A 203 -14.64 -3.50 -2.85
CA LYS A 203 -14.83 -3.42 -4.30
C LYS A 203 -15.89 -2.35 -4.62
N GLN A 204 -15.51 -1.42 -5.49
CA GLN A 204 -16.38 -0.35 -5.98
C GLN A 204 -17.32 -0.88 -7.06
N PRO A 205 -18.53 -0.30 -7.18
CA PRO A 205 -19.46 -0.68 -8.22
C PRO A 205 -18.89 -0.39 -9.61
N ILE A 206 -19.32 -1.19 -10.58
CA ILE A 206 -19.03 -0.95 -11.99
C ILE A 206 -19.99 0.12 -12.46
N ARG A 207 -19.44 1.22 -12.97
CA ARG A 207 -20.24 2.25 -13.64
C ARG A 207 -20.55 1.75 -15.04
N LYS A 208 -21.84 1.69 -15.36
CA LYS A 208 -22.34 1.34 -16.69
C LYS A 208 -22.48 2.63 -17.50
#